data_AF-A0A7W7WP85-F1
#
_entry.id   AF-A0A7W7WP85-F1
#
_cell.length_a   1.000
_cell.length_b   1.000
_cell.length_c   1.000
_cell.angle_alpha   90.00
_cell.angle_beta   90.00
_cell.angle_gamma   90.00
#
_symmetry.space_group_name_H-M   'P 1'
#
loop_
_entity.id
_entity.type
_entity.pdbx_description
1 polymer ?
#
loop_
_entity_poly.entity_id
_entity_poly.type
_entity_poly.pdbx_seq_one_letter_code
_entity_poly.pdbx_strand_id
1 'polypeptide(L)'
;MALLTASSVTQSASNVAPAAIGTSNTISAGDIGTRGCLLNVINGAAASVDVTLVDPGRTPAGNAGLVSAQAVANGTDRWFRLGPALVDPATGVATVTVSAAASVTYKLIRL
;
A
#
# COMPACT_ATOMS: atom_id res chain seq x y z
N MET A 1 10.38 -5.94 -7.30
CA MET A 1 9.27 -5.16 -6.70
C MET A 1 8.17 -5.11 -7.74
N ALA A 2 6.90 -5.32 -7.36
CA ALA A 2 5.77 -5.23 -8.28
C ALA A 2 5.09 -3.86 -8.17
N LEU A 3 4.64 -3.30 -9.28
CA LEU A 3 3.86 -2.05 -9.30
C LEU A 3 2.39 -2.38 -9.03
N LEU A 4 1.80 -1.75 -8.01
CA LEU A 4 0.36 -1.82 -7.74
C LEU A 4 -0.32 -0.66 -8.46
N THR A 5 -1.39 -0.95 -9.20
CA THR A 5 -2.15 0.05 -9.96
C THR A 5 -3.41 0.44 -9.21
N ALA A 6 -3.70 1.75 -9.14
CA ALA A 6 -4.91 2.21 -8.48
C ALA A 6 -6.10 2.13 -9.44
N SER A 7 -7.23 1.66 -8.91
CA SER A 7 -8.51 1.81 -9.59
C SER A 7 -9.13 3.16 -9.22
N SER A 8 -9.57 3.93 -10.21
CA SER A 8 -10.41 5.11 -9.98
C SER A 8 -11.87 4.66 -9.81
N VAL A 9 -12.51 5.10 -8.74
CA VAL A 9 -13.94 4.88 -8.54
C VAL A 9 -14.68 6.08 -9.12
N THR A 10 -15.52 5.83 -10.12
CA THR A 10 -16.40 6.86 -10.71
C THR A 10 -17.75 6.86 -9.99
N GLN A 11 -18.64 7.81 -10.33
CA GLN A 11 -19.98 7.90 -9.74
C GLN A 11 -20.85 6.65 -10.02
N SER A 12 -20.47 5.82 -10.99
CA SER A 12 -21.02 4.48 -11.21
C SER A 12 -20.31 3.46 -10.34
N ALA A 13 -21.05 2.50 -9.77
CA ALA A 13 -20.53 1.44 -8.92
C ALA A 13 -19.35 0.72 -9.59
N SER A 14 -18.13 1.07 -9.16
CA SER A 14 -16.90 0.51 -9.70
C SER A 14 -16.48 -0.67 -8.81
N ASN A 15 -16.60 -1.89 -9.32
CA ASN A 15 -16.13 -3.07 -8.58
C ASN A 15 -14.60 -3.16 -8.68
N VAL A 16 -13.90 -2.98 -7.57
CA VAL A 16 -12.45 -3.19 -7.49
C VAL A 16 -12.19 -4.61 -7.01
N ALA A 17 -11.80 -5.48 -7.94
CA ALA A 17 -11.44 -6.86 -7.64
C ALA A 17 -10.12 -6.92 -6.83
N PRO A 18 -10.01 -7.81 -5.82
CA PRO A 18 -8.74 -8.03 -5.14
C PRO A 18 -7.67 -8.57 -6.10
N ALA A 19 -6.45 -8.08 -5.98
CA ALA A 19 -5.28 -8.62 -6.67
C ALA A 19 -4.25 -9.16 -5.66
N ALA A 20 -3.40 -10.11 -6.06
CA ALA A 20 -2.35 -10.63 -5.19
C ALA A 20 -1.32 -9.53 -4.86
N ILE A 21 -0.94 -9.41 -3.60
CA ILE A 21 0.14 -8.51 -3.17
C ILE A 21 1.46 -9.28 -3.07
N GLY A 22 2.57 -8.70 -3.52
CA GLY A 22 3.90 -9.25 -3.26
C GLY A 22 4.42 -8.86 -1.87
N THR A 23 5.56 -9.39 -1.44
CA THR A 23 6.20 -8.99 -0.16
C THR A 23 6.74 -7.56 -0.18
N SER A 24 7.07 -7.03 -1.36
CA SER A 24 7.48 -5.64 -1.57
C SER A 24 6.92 -5.11 -2.89
N ASN A 25 6.18 -4.01 -2.80
CA ASN A 25 5.47 -3.42 -3.91
C ASN A 25 5.64 -1.90 -3.91
N THR A 26 5.46 -1.30 -5.08
CA THR A 26 5.51 0.14 -5.28
C THR A 26 4.17 0.64 -5.79
N ILE A 27 3.82 1.89 -5.44
CA ILE A 27 2.66 2.59 -5.97
C ILE A 27 3.15 3.90 -6.57
N SER A 28 2.76 4.22 -7.79
CA SER A 28 3.22 5.44 -8.45
C SER A 28 2.63 6.71 -7.81
N ALA A 29 3.38 7.81 -7.86
CA ALA A 29 2.86 9.13 -7.51
C ALA A 29 1.60 9.48 -8.34
N GLY A 30 1.57 8.99 -9.58
CA GLY A 30 0.42 9.10 -10.47
C GLY A 30 -0.81 8.44 -9.88
N ASP A 31 -0.71 7.23 -9.37
CA ASP A 31 -1.80 6.46 -8.75
C ASP A 31 -2.26 7.04 -7.41
N ILE A 32 -1.34 7.55 -6.60
CA ILE A 32 -1.64 8.22 -5.32
C ILE A 32 -2.35 9.55 -5.55
N GLY A 33 -1.89 10.33 -6.52
CA GLY A 33 -2.45 11.64 -6.81
C GLY A 33 -2.31 12.65 -5.67
N THR A 34 -2.97 13.80 -5.83
CA THR A 34 -2.88 14.92 -4.88
C THR A 34 -3.72 14.72 -3.61
N ARG A 35 -4.80 13.94 -3.70
CA ARG A 35 -5.72 13.64 -2.57
C ARG A 35 -5.34 12.36 -1.82
N GLY A 36 -4.45 11.57 -2.39
CA GLY A 36 -4.04 10.27 -1.88
C GLY A 36 -4.88 9.11 -2.42
N CYS A 37 -4.55 7.90 -1.97
CA CYS A 37 -5.28 6.69 -2.26
C CYS A 37 -5.51 5.87 -0.99
N LEU A 38 -6.43 4.92 -1.07
CA LEU A 38 -6.75 3.96 -0.03
C LEU A 38 -6.30 2.57 -0.49
N LEU A 39 -5.43 1.96 0.30
CA LEU A 39 -5.02 0.57 0.14
C LEU A 39 -5.78 -0.28 1.15
N ASN A 40 -6.65 -1.17 0.69
CA ASN A 40 -7.19 -2.23 1.53
C ASN A 40 -6.29 -3.47 1.39
N VAL A 41 -5.75 -3.97 2.50
CA VAL A 41 -5.02 -5.24 2.55
C VAL A 41 -5.93 -6.28 3.19
N ILE A 42 -6.16 -7.37 2.47
CA ILE A 42 -7.05 -8.47 2.86
C ILE A 42 -6.18 -9.68 3.14
N ASN A 43 -6.14 -10.11 4.40
CA ASN A 43 -5.31 -11.22 4.85
C ASN A 43 -6.11 -12.53 4.90
N GLY A 44 -5.92 -13.39 3.89
CA GLY A 44 -6.42 -14.77 3.88
C GLY A 44 -5.41 -15.81 4.39
N ALA A 45 -4.29 -15.40 4.96
CA ALA A 45 -3.26 -16.29 5.49
C ALA A 45 -3.62 -16.81 6.88
N ALA A 46 -3.05 -17.95 7.28
CA ALA A 46 -3.30 -18.56 8.58
C ALA A 46 -2.77 -17.76 9.79
N ALA A 47 -1.94 -16.74 9.57
CA ALA A 47 -1.30 -15.92 10.59
C ALA A 47 -1.51 -14.41 10.33
N SER A 48 -1.27 -13.59 11.35
CA SER A 48 -1.22 -12.13 11.19
C SER A 48 -0.09 -11.75 10.23
N VAL A 49 -0.35 -10.75 9.40
CA VAL A 49 0.64 -10.17 8.48
C VAL A 49 0.88 -8.72 8.87
N ASP A 50 2.13 -8.33 8.91
CA ASP A 50 2.53 -6.96 9.19
C ASP A 50 2.68 -6.20 7.88
N VAL A 51 1.99 -5.07 7.77
CA VAL A 51 2.07 -4.16 6.63
C VAL A 51 2.86 -2.94 7.05
N THR A 52 3.92 -2.62 6.30
CA THR A 52 4.77 -1.46 6.54
C THR A 52 4.75 -0.54 5.33
N LEU A 53 4.48 0.74 5.59
CA LEU A 53 4.58 1.80 4.60
C LEU A 53 5.95 2.46 4.79
N VAL A 54 6.75 2.49 3.73
CA VAL A 54 8.03 3.20 3.77
C VAL A 54 7.75 4.68 3.62
N ASP A 55 8.18 5.47 4.60
CA ASP A 55 8.16 6.92 4.56
C ASP A 55 9.45 7.41 3.86
N PRO A 56 9.35 8.21 2.79
CA PRO A 56 10.52 8.80 2.15
C PRO A 56 11.20 9.86 3.01
N GLY A 57 10.62 10.25 4.15
CA GLY A 57 11.20 11.11 5.16
C GLY A 57 12.60 10.63 5.52
N ARG A 58 13.61 11.23 4.87
CA ARG A 58 15.00 10.88 5.12
C ARG A 58 15.38 11.47 6.47
N THR A 59 15.92 10.64 7.36
CA THR A 59 16.74 11.16 8.45
C THR A 59 17.88 12.01 7.85
N PRO A 60 18.52 12.93 8.60
CA PRO A 60 19.69 13.66 8.12
C PRO A 60 20.82 12.75 7.58
N ALA A 61 20.83 11.47 7.97
CA ALA A 61 21.76 10.44 7.49
C ALA A 61 21.31 9.70 6.22
N GLY A 62 20.19 10.09 5.59
CA GLY A 62 19.72 9.51 4.32
C GLY A 62 18.86 8.24 4.44
N ASN A 63 18.62 7.73 5.65
CA ASN A 63 17.76 6.56 5.84
C ASN A 63 16.28 6.92 5.67
N ALA A 64 15.53 6.10 4.93
CA ALA A 64 14.07 6.20 4.85
C ALA A 64 13.45 6.01 6.25
N GLY A 65 12.46 6.83 6.59
CA GLY A 65 11.61 6.61 7.75
C GLY A 65 10.79 5.33 7.53
N LEU A 66 10.70 4.48 8.54
CA LEU A 66 9.76 3.38 8.52
C LEU A 66 8.57 3.77 9.37
N VAL A 67 7.37 3.77 8.78
CA VAL A 67 6.14 3.83 9.58
C VAL A 67 6.05 2.54 10.38
N SER A 68 5.63 2.60 11.64
CA SER A 68 5.49 1.39 12.47
C SER A 68 4.59 0.37 11.78
N ALA A 69 5.11 -0.86 11.68
CA ALA A 69 4.40 -1.97 11.08
C ALA A 69 3.01 -2.14 11.70
N GLN A 70 2.01 -2.31 10.85
CA GLN A 70 0.63 -2.47 11.26
C GLN A 70 0.18 -3.90 10.97
N ALA A 71 -0.19 -4.63 12.03
CA ALA A 71 -0.72 -5.96 11.91
C ALA A 71 -2.12 -5.96 11.25
N VAL A 72 -2.31 -6.91 10.34
CA VAL A 72 -3.59 -7.32 9.76
C VAL A 72 -3.82 -8.77 10.18
N ALA A 73 -4.77 -8.99 11.09
CA ALA A 73 -5.03 -10.32 11.63
C ALA A 73 -5.52 -11.29 10.55
N ASN A 74 -5.33 -12.59 10.77
CA ASN A 74 -5.85 -13.64 9.88
C ASN A 74 -7.37 -13.48 9.70
N GLY A 75 -7.83 -13.55 8.45
CA GLY A 75 -9.25 -13.53 8.09
C GLY A 75 -9.86 -12.13 8.13
N THR A 76 -9.03 -11.09 8.27
CA THR A 76 -9.47 -9.70 8.36
C THR A 76 -8.88 -8.85 7.24
N ASP A 77 -9.49 -7.69 7.02
CA ASP A 77 -8.99 -6.66 6.14
C ASP A 77 -8.69 -5.36 6.90
N ARG A 78 -7.76 -4.57 6.36
CA ARG A 78 -7.39 -3.28 6.95
C ARG A 78 -7.12 -2.24 5.87
N TRP A 79 -7.66 -1.06 6.11
CA TRP A 79 -7.49 0.10 5.25
C TRP A 79 -6.31 0.98 5.68
N PHE A 80 -5.49 1.33 4.71
CA PHE A 80 -4.34 2.21 4.84
C PHE A 80 -4.53 3.42 3.95
N ARG A 81 -4.43 4.62 4.54
CA ARG A 81 -4.45 5.86 3.77
C ARG A 81 -3.05 6.20 3.31
N LEU A 82 -2.88 6.34 2.00
CA LEU A 82 -1.62 6.69 1.37
C LEU A 82 -1.71 8.13 0.88
N GLY A 83 -0.94 9.02 1.50
CA GLY A 83 -0.84 10.42 1.10
C GLY A 83 0.34 10.64 0.13
N PRO A 84 0.35 11.77 -0.60
CA PRO A 84 1.47 12.14 -1.47
C PRO A 84 2.80 12.29 -0.72
N ALA A 85 2.78 12.53 0.59
CA ALA A 85 3.98 12.59 1.42
C ALA A 85 4.74 11.25 1.51
N LEU A 86 4.10 10.11 1.19
CA LEU A 86 4.73 8.79 1.16
C LEU A 86 5.48 8.50 -0.15
N VAL A 87 5.40 9.41 -1.12
CA VAL A 87 6.10 9.27 -2.41
C VAL A 87 7.53 9.77 -2.24
N ASP A 88 8.50 8.90 -2.52
CA ASP A 88 9.89 9.33 -2.58
C ASP A 88 10.10 10.26 -3.79
N PRO A 89 10.52 11.53 -3.58
CA PRO A 89 10.70 12.47 -4.67
C PRO A 89 11.82 12.06 -5.64
N ALA A 90 12.76 11.20 -5.21
CA ALA A 90 13.83 10.71 -6.08
C ALA A 90 13.38 9.61 -7.04
N THR A 91 12.40 8.79 -6.63
CA THR A 91 11.95 7.62 -7.41
C THR A 91 10.52 7.74 -7.93
N GLY A 92 9.73 8.70 -7.43
CA GLY A 92 8.35 8.94 -7.84
C GLY A 92 7.37 7.86 -7.39
N VAL A 93 7.73 7.04 -6.40
CA VAL A 93 6.90 5.93 -5.90
C VAL A 93 6.84 5.88 -4.37
N ALA A 94 5.74 5.35 -3.84
CA ALA A 94 5.65 4.91 -2.45
C ALA A 94 5.89 3.40 -2.37
N THR A 95 6.55 2.93 -1.31
CA THR A 95 6.82 1.49 -1.11
C THR A 95 5.97 0.91 0.00
N VAL A 96 5.36 -0.25 -0.27
CA VAL A 96 4.57 -1.03 0.68
C VAL A 96 5.20 -2.41 0.81
N THR A 97 5.50 -2.82 2.03
CA THR A 97 6.00 -4.16 2.33
C THR A 97 5.02 -4.90 3.21
N VAL A 98 4.95 -6.22 3.01
CA VAL A 98 4.19 -7.14 3.86
C VAL A 98 5.10 -8.26 4.32
N SER A 99 4.98 -8.67 5.59
CA SER A 99 5.84 -9.70 6.17
C SER A 99 5.66 -11.09 5.52
N ALA A 100 4.47 -11.36 4.97
CA ALA A 100 4.17 -12.52 4.15
C ALA A 100 3.15 -12.17 3.06
N ALA A 101 3.31 -12.74 1.87
CA ALA A 101 2.43 -12.48 0.72
C ALA A 101 1.42 -13.61 0.43
N ALA A 102 1.66 -14.80 1.00
CA ALA A 102 0.83 -15.98 0.72
C ALA A 102 -0.62 -15.73 1.15
N SER A 103 -1.56 -15.87 0.23
CA SER A 103 -3.00 -15.62 0.46
C SER A 103 -3.36 -14.19 0.90
N VAL A 104 -2.46 -13.23 0.71
CA VAL A 104 -2.75 -11.81 0.94
C VAL A 104 -3.12 -11.18 -0.39
N THR A 105 -4.23 -10.45 -0.39
CA THR A 105 -4.68 -9.68 -1.56
C THR A 105 -4.87 -8.22 -1.19
N TYR A 106 -4.97 -7.36 -2.18
CA TYR A 106 -5.18 -5.93 -1.96
C TYR A 106 -6.21 -5.35 -2.92
N LYS A 107 -6.77 -4.22 -2.52
CA LYS A 107 -7.51 -3.30 -3.39
C LYS A 107 -6.89 -1.92 -3.25
N LEU A 108 -6.61 -1.25 -4.36
CA LEU A 108 -6.06 0.11 -4.35
C LEU A 108 -7.05 1.05 -5.03
N ILE A 109 -7.46 2.09 -4.31
CA ILE A 109 -8.53 3.00 -4.70
C ILE A 109 -8.03 4.44 -4.61
N ARG A 110 -8.13 5.20 -5.70
CA ARG A 110 -7.77 6.63 -5.70
C ARG A 110 -8.91 7.51 -5.14
N LEU A 111 -8.56 8.58 -4.43
CA LEU A 111 -9.48 9.55 -3.81
C LEU A 111 -9.71 10.83 -4.63
#